data_AF-A0A2A6RD79-F1
#
_entry.id   AF-A0A2A6RD79-F1
#
_cell.length_a   1.000
_cell.length_b   1.000
_cell.length_c   1.000
_cell.angle_alpha   90.00
_cell.angle_beta   90.00
_cell.angle_gamma   90.00
#
_symmetry.space_group_name_H-M   'P 1'
#
loop_
_entity.id
_entity.type
_entity.pdbx_description
1 polymer ?
#
loop_
_entity_poly.entity_id
_entity_poly.type
_entity_poly.pdbx_seq_one_letter_code
_entity_poly.pdbx_strand_id
1 'polypeptide(L)'
;MDEQTAADVDGAWKYALEHYMPACLQLFFPKVAARVDWDQPLIFCDKELEQINPEANTGKLRVDKLIRVAWHNGEEMTIFIHLEIQAQRDVDFAKRMCRYHVRLFDRQNGPVLSLAVLADDDPH
;
A
#
# COMPACT_ATOMS: atom_id res chain seq x y z
N MET A 1 2.73 -22.44 9.55
CA MET A 1 3.11 -22.14 8.17
C MET A 1 4.63 -22.12 8.13
N ASP A 2 5.25 -22.91 7.26
CA ASP A 2 6.70 -23.02 7.20
C ASP A 2 7.32 -21.72 6.65
N GLU A 3 8.53 -21.39 7.11
CA GLU A 3 9.26 -20.15 6.77
C GLU A 3 9.52 -19.99 5.26
N GLN A 4 9.66 -21.10 4.54
CA GLN A 4 9.87 -21.12 3.09
C GLN A 4 8.59 -20.72 2.32
N THR A 5 7.43 -21.27 2.71
CA THR A 5 6.14 -20.93 2.11
C THR A 5 5.76 -19.47 2.37
N ALA A 6 6.12 -18.96 3.54
CA ALA A 6 5.97 -17.56 3.89
C ALA A 6 6.77 -16.64 2.92
N ALA A 7 8.06 -16.90 2.74
CA ALA A 7 8.91 -16.12 1.83
C ALA A 7 8.39 -16.12 0.38
N ASP A 8 7.87 -17.25 -0.11
CA ASP A 8 7.32 -17.37 -1.45
C ASP A 8 6.04 -16.53 -1.65
N VAL A 9 5.15 -16.50 -0.63
CA VAL A 9 3.92 -15.69 -0.66
C VAL A 9 4.22 -14.19 -0.61
N ASP A 10 5.17 -13.77 0.22
CA ASP A 10 5.60 -12.37 0.30
C ASP A 10 6.22 -11.90 -1.01
N GLY A 11 7.08 -12.73 -1.62
CA GLY A 11 7.65 -12.49 -2.94
C GLY A 11 6.59 -12.36 -4.03
N ALA A 12 5.56 -13.23 -4.01
CA ALA A 12 4.46 -13.18 -4.96
C ALA A 12 3.64 -11.88 -4.83
N TRP A 13 3.33 -11.43 -3.62
CA TRP A 13 2.63 -10.17 -3.39
C TRP A 13 3.47 -8.95 -3.80
N LYS A 14 4.77 -8.93 -3.51
CA LYS A 14 5.68 -7.87 -3.97
C LYS A 14 5.69 -7.79 -5.49
N TYR A 15 5.89 -8.92 -6.16
CA TYR A 15 5.86 -9.01 -7.61
C TYR A 15 4.52 -8.53 -8.17
N ALA A 16 3.40 -8.98 -7.58
CA ALA A 16 2.07 -8.59 -7.99
C ALA A 16 1.86 -7.08 -7.89
N LEU A 17 2.23 -6.46 -6.76
CA LEU A 17 2.09 -5.01 -6.59
C LEU A 17 3.03 -4.21 -7.49
N GLU A 18 4.23 -4.69 -7.77
CA GLU A 18 5.18 -3.99 -8.65
C GLU A 18 4.75 -4.01 -10.12
N HIS A 19 4.15 -5.11 -10.59
CA HIS A 19 3.82 -5.30 -12.00
C HIS A 19 2.33 -5.06 -12.31
N TYR A 20 1.46 -5.19 -11.32
CA TYR A 20 0.02 -5.20 -11.50
C TYR A 20 -0.72 -4.25 -10.54
N MET A 21 -0.07 -3.20 -10.03
CA MET A 21 -0.70 -2.21 -9.14
C MET A 21 -2.08 -1.71 -9.63
N PRO A 22 -2.29 -1.35 -10.92
CA PRO A 22 -3.61 -0.94 -11.39
C PRO A 22 -4.66 -2.04 -11.24
N ALA A 23 -4.33 -3.28 -11.61
CA ALA A 23 -5.23 -4.42 -11.49
C ALA A 23 -5.52 -4.75 -10.02
N CYS A 24 -4.53 -4.63 -9.13
CA CYS A 24 -4.73 -4.80 -7.68
C CYS A 24 -5.71 -3.76 -7.13
N LEU A 25 -5.55 -2.48 -7.49
CA LEU A 25 -6.48 -1.43 -7.07
C LEU A 25 -7.89 -1.63 -7.66
N GLN A 26 -8.00 -2.08 -8.91
CA GLN A 26 -9.30 -2.40 -9.51
C GLN A 26 -9.99 -3.58 -8.81
N LEU A 27 -9.24 -4.60 -8.41
CA LEU A 27 -9.76 -5.80 -7.76
C LEU A 27 -10.21 -5.51 -6.30
N PHE A 28 -9.36 -4.89 -5.50
CA PHE A 28 -9.60 -4.71 -4.06
C PHE A 28 -10.30 -3.39 -3.72
N PHE A 29 -10.07 -2.33 -4.52
CA PHE A 29 -10.55 -0.97 -4.24
C PHE A 29 -11.15 -0.30 -5.49
N PRO A 30 -12.18 -0.87 -6.13
CA PRO A 30 -12.69 -0.38 -7.42
C PRO A 30 -13.10 1.09 -7.41
N LYS A 31 -13.61 1.60 -6.27
CA LYS A 31 -13.97 3.02 -6.12
C LYS A 31 -12.77 3.97 -6.08
N VAL A 32 -11.61 3.48 -5.63
CA VAL A 32 -10.35 4.21 -5.65
C VAL A 32 -9.79 4.17 -7.06
N ALA A 33 -9.72 2.99 -7.66
CA ALA A 33 -9.23 2.82 -9.02
C ALA A 33 -10.01 3.64 -10.06
N ALA A 34 -11.33 3.80 -9.89
CA ALA A 34 -12.16 4.62 -10.77
C ALA A 34 -11.86 6.13 -10.71
N ARG A 35 -11.12 6.60 -9.71
CA ARG A 35 -10.71 8.00 -9.57
C ARG A 35 -9.26 8.26 -9.94
N VAL A 36 -8.45 7.21 -10.10
CA VAL A 36 -7.06 7.37 -10.56
C VAL A 36 -7.08 7.71 -12.04
N ASP A 37 -6.29 8.71 -12.42
CA ASP A 37 -6.00 8.97 -13.83
C ASP A 37 -4.95 7.97 -14.32
N TRP A 38 -5.36 7.01 -15.13
CA TRP A 38 -4.49 5.98 -15.67
C TRP A 38 -3.73 6.41 -16.94
N ASP A 39 -4.08 7.56 -17.51
CA ASP A 39 -3.33 8.15 -18.63
C ASP A 39 -2.05 8.85 -18.13
N GLN A 40 -1.98 9.14 -16.81
CA GLN A 40 -0.81 9.67 -16.14
C GLN A 40 0.04 8.55 -15.51
N PRO A 41 1.37 8.73 -15.41
CA PRO A 41 2.23 7.73 -14.81
C PRO A 41 1.98 7.60 -13.31
N LEU A 42 1.83 6.35 -12.86
CA LEU A 42 1.96 5.98 -11.46
C LEU A 42 3.44 5.96 -11.07
N ILE A 43 3.77 6.56 -9.92
CA ILE A 43 5.14 6.65 -9.42
C ILE A 43 5.25 5.88 -8.10
N PHE A 44 6.14 4.90 -8.03
CA PHE A 44 6.48 4.23 -6.76
C PHE A 44 7.39 5.12 -5.91
N CYS A 45 7.07 5.25 -4.63
CA CYS A 45 7.74 6.12 -3.66
C CYS A 45 8.40 5.29 -2.54
N ASP A 46 9.18 4.28 -2.93
CA ASP A 46 9.80 3.34 -1.97
C ASP A 46 10.78 4.05 -1.01
N LYS A 47 11.52 5.06 -1.50
CA LYS A 47 12.47 5.82 -0.69
C LYS A 47 11.77 6.67 0.38
N GLU A 48 10.65 7.28 0.03
CA GLU A 48 9.83 8.07 0.95
C GLU A 48 9.23 7.17 2.03
N LEU A 49 8.81 5.97 1.66
CA LEU A 49 8.29 4.97 2.59
C LEU A 49 9.38 4.48 3.56
N GLU A 50 10.58 4.17 3.06
CA GLU A 50 11.75 3.78 3.87
C GLU A 50 12.14 4.85 4.91
N GLN A 51 12.05 6.14 4.56
CA GLN A 51 12.31 7.23 5.50
C GLN A 51 11.30 7.28 6.67
N ILE A 52 10.07 6.81 6.44
CA ILE A 52 9.00 6.81 7.44
C ILE A 52 9.06 5.57 8.31
N ASN A 53 9.46 4.45 7.72
CA ASN A 53 9.72 3.21 8.43
C ASN A 53 10.86 2.41 7.75
N PRO A 54 12.09 2.46 8.28
CA PRO A 54 13.22 1.71 7.71
C PRO A 54 13.01 0.19 7.67
N GLU A 55 12.09 -0.32 8.50
CA GLU A 55 11.69 -1.73 8.54
C GLU A 55 10.51 -2.04 7.60
N ALA A 56 10.03 -1.09 6.78
CA ALA A 56 8.90 -1.33 5.86
C ALA A 56 9.22 -2.47 4.89
N ASN A 57 10.48 -2.56 4.47
CA ASN A 57 11.01 -3.59 3.57
C ASN A 57 11.67 -4.77 4.30
N THR A 58 11.78 -4.71 5.63
CA THR A 58 12.61 -5.63 6.42
C THR A 58 11.80 -6.21 7.58
N GLY A 59 11.07 -7.30 7.31
CA GLY A 59 10.56 -8.17 8.37
C GLY A 59 9.04 -8.35 8.38
N LYS A 60 8.66 -9.63 8.50
CA LYS A 60 7.31 -10.22 8.48
C LYS A 60 6.64 -10.23 7.10
N LEU A 61 5.73 -11.18 6.93
CA LEU A 61 4.87 -11.44 5.77
C LEU A 61 3.93 -10.28 5.46
N ARG A 62 4.53 -9.15 5.11
CA ARG A 62 3.87 -7.87 4.95
C ARG A 62 4.47 -7.21 3.73
N VAL A 63 3.59 -6.87 2.80
CA VAL A 63 3.96 -6.08 1.63
C VAL A 63 3.41 -4.69 1.81
N ASP A 64 4.32 -3.73 1.90
CA ASP A 64 4.02 -2.31 2.05
C ASP A 64 4.46 -1.57 0.79
N LYS A 65 3.57 -0.76 0.21
CA LYS A 65 3.86 0.04 -0.98
C LYS A 65 3.26 1.44 -0.85
N LEU A 66 4.02 2.41 -1.34
CA LEU A 66 3.59 3.79 -1.48
C LEU A 66 3.66 4.17 -2.95
N ILE A 67 2.54 4.65 -3.48
CA ILE A 67 2.45 5.15 -4.85
C ILE A 67 1.94 6.58 -4.85
N ARG A 68 2.38 7.36 -5.82
CA ARG A 68 1.85 8.68 -6.14
C ARG A 68 1.14 8.62 -7.48
N VAL A 69 -0.10 9.10 -7.51
CA VAL A 69 -0.97 9.02 -8.68
C VAL A 69 -1.69 10.35 -8.91
N ALA A 70 -1.99 10.64 -10.17
CA ALA A 70 -2.95 11.66 -10.52
C ALA A 70 -4.37 11.16 -10.21
N TRP A 71 -5.22 12.07 -9.73
CA TRP A 71 -6.52 11.76 -9.16
C TRP A 71 -7.58 12.75 -9.66
N HIS A 72 -8.72 12.19 -10.05
CA HIS A 72 -9.88 12.91 -10.57
C HIS A 72 -10.99 12.95 -9.52
N ASN A 73 -11.25 14.14 -8.98
CA ASN A 73 -12.42 14.39 -8.13
C ASN A 73 -12.96 15.82 -8.31
N GLY A 74 -13.28 16.19 -9.54
CA GLY A 74 -13.75 17.54 -9.91
C GLY A 74 -12.62 18.53 -10.21
N GLU A 75 -11.44 18.34 -9.62
CA GLU A 75 -10.19 19.02 -9.95
C GLU A 75 -9.06 18.00 -10.05
N GLU A 76 -8.08 18.27 -10.93
CA GLU A 76 -6.86 17.47 -11.03
C GLU A 76 -6.00 17.67 -9.79
N MET A 77 -5.70 16.58 -9.10
CA MET A 77 -4.82 16.61 -7.94
C MET A 77 -3.90 15.40 -7.91
N THR A 78 -2.79 15.52 -7.18
CA THR A 78 -1.90 14.39 -6.91
C THR A 78 -2.16 13.89 -5.49
N ILE A 79 -2.33 12.58 -5.34
CA ILE A 79 -2.47 11.94 -4.02
C ILE A 79 -1.41 10.86 -3.84
N PHE A 80 -1.14 10.54 -2.58
CA PHE A 80 -0.33 9.39 -2.19
C PHE A 80 -1.24 8.26 -1.72
N ILE A 81 -1.10 7.07 -2.30
CA ILE A 81 -1.81 5.87 -1.85
C ILE A 81 -0.79 4.98 -1.16
N HIS A 82 -1.02 4.76 0.13
CA HIS A 82 -0.29 3.81 0.95
C HIS A 82 -1.09 2.52 1.02
N LEU A 83 -0.49 1.40 0.59
CA LEU A 83 -1.13 0.09 0.56
C LEU A 83 -0.32 -0.90 1.40
N GLU A 84 -0.95 -1.45 2.43
CA GLU A 84 -0.38 -2.51 3.26
C GLU A 84 -1.17 -3.82 3.07
N ILE A 85 -0.47 -4.90 2.72
CA ILE A 85 -1.00 -6.26 2.67
C ILE A 85 -0.51 -7.01 3.89
N GLN A 86 -1.44 -7.59 4.64
CA GLN A 86 -1.19 -8.39 5.82
C GLN A 86 -1.69 -9.82 5.60
N ALA A 87 -0.79 -10.79 5.53
CA ALA A 87 -1.16 -12.21 5.40
C ALA A 87 -1.25 -12.96 6.74
N GLN A 88 -0.92 -12.30 7.84
CA GLN A 88 -1.04 -12.85 9.19
C GLN A 88 -1.49 -11.78 10.17
N ARG A 89 -2.37 -12.14 11.09
CA ARG A 89 -2.88 -11.24 12.12
C ARG A 89 -1.77 -10.52 12.88
N ASP A 90 -1.84 -9.19 12.88
CA ASP A 90 -0.98 -8.30 13.65
C ASP A 90 -1.82 -7.37 14.53
N VAL A 91 -1.68 -7.52 15.85
CA VAL A 91 -2.43 -6.72 16.84
C VAL A 91 -2.11 -5.22 16.77
N ASP A 92 -0.94 -4.85 16.24
CA ASP A 92 -0.52 -3.46 16.10
C ASP A 92 -0.85 -2.88 14.72
N PHE A 93 -1.53 -3.62 13.84
CA PHE A 93 -1.81 -3.22 12.46
C PHE A 93 -2.51 -1.85 12.36
N ALA A 94 -3.66 -1.70 13.03
CA ALA A 94 -4.44 -0.46 12.98
C ALA A 94 -3.63 0.75 13.50
N LYS A 95 -2.83 0.54 14.55
CA LYS A 95 -1.94 1.57 15.10
C LYS A 95 -0.83 1.93 14.12
N ARG A 96 -0.28 0.96 13.39
CA ARG A 96 0.73 1.19 12.35
C ARG A 96 0.16 1.95 11.16
N MET A 97 -0.99 1.54 10.64
CA MET A 97 -1.69 2.25 9.56
C MET A 97 -1.94 3.72 9.92
N CYS A 98 -2.44 3.99 11.13
CA CYS A 98 -2.64 5.35 11.62
C CYS A 98 -1.32 6.14 11.68
N ARG A 99 -0.25 5.53 12.24
CA ARG A 99 1.07 6.17 12.34
C ARG A 99 1.64 6.52 10.97
N TYR A 100 1.52 5.61 9.99
CA TYR A 100 2.02 5.86 8.65
C TYR A 100 1.23 6.94 7.95
N HIS A 101 -0.10 6.91 8.05
CA HIS A 101 -0.96 7.95 7.51
C HIS A 101 -0.51 9.35 7.97
N VAL A 102 -0.35 9.55 9.28
CA VAL A 102 0.07 10.83 9.84
C VAL A 102 1.47 11.25 9.35
N ARG A 103 2.44 10.32 9.34
CA ARG A 103 3.81 10.62 8.90
C ARG A 103 3.90 10.92 7.41
N LEU A 104 3.16 10.19 6.59
CA LEU A 104 3.09 10.41 5.15
C LEU A 104 2.44 11.76 4.84
N PHE A 105 1.33 12.05 5.52
CA PHE A 105 0.60 13.31 5.35
C PHE A 105 1.48 14.51 5.68
N ASP A 106 2.20 14.46 6.80
CA ASP A 106 3.10 15.52 7.24
C ASP A 106 4.30 15.71 6.28
N ARG A 107 4.94 14.61 5.85
CA ARG A 107 6.15 14.68 5.00
C ARG A 107 5.85 15.05 3.55
N GLN A 108 4.77 14.54 3.00
CA GLN A 108 4.42 14.76 1.60
C GLN A 108 3.65 16.07 1.38
N ASN A 109 3.18 16.70 2.47
CA ASN A 109 2.39 17.92 2.46
C ASN A 109 1.23 17.85 1.44
N GLY A 110 0.54 16.71 1.45
CA GLY A 110 -0.45 16.35 0.46
C GLY A 110 -1.38 15.23 0.96
N PRO A 111 -2.51 15.01 0.29
CA PRO A 111 -3.50 14.02 0.68
C PRO A 111 -2.94 12.60 0.57
N VAL A 112 -3.20 11.82 1.62
CA VAL A 112 -2.81 10.42 1.72
C VAL A 112 -4.05 9.57 1.85
N LEU A 113 -4.13 8.51 1.07
CA LEU A 113 -5.12 7.45 1.20
C LEU A 113 -4.44 6.18 1.70
N SER A 114 -4.85 5.68 2.85
CA SER A 114 -4.28 4.45 3.43
C SER A 114 -5.23 3.29 3.20
N LEU A 115 -4.74 2.23 2.56
CA LEU A 115 -5.48 1.06 2.12
C LEU A 115 -4.88 -0.21 2.72
N ALA A 116 -5.74 -1.16 3.05
CA ALA A 116 -5.36 -2.42 3.69
C ALA A 116 -5.98 -3.61 2.95
N VAL A 117 -5.17 -4.61 2.61
CA VAL A 117 -5.66 -5.93 2.18
C VAL A 117 -5.30 -6.92 3.28
N LEU A 118 -6.33 -7.43 3.96
CA LEU A 118 -6.19 -8.51 4.94
C LEU A 118 -6.34 -9.84 4.20
N ALA A 119 -5.29 -10.64 4.22
CA ALA A 119 -5.19 -11.94 3.56
C ALA A 119 -4.97 -13.06 4.59
N ASP A 120 -5.34 -12.82 5.85
CA ASP A 120 -5.42 -13.85 6.87
C ASP A 120 -6.81 -14.52 6.86
N ASP A 121 -6.93 -15.65 7.56
CA ASP A 121 -8.19 -16.39 7.69
C ASP A 121 -9.12 -15.78 8.76
N ASP A 122 -8.76 -14.64 9.36
CA ASP A 122 -9.55 -13.98 10.41
C ASP A 122 -10.53 -13.00 9.76
N PRO A 123 -11.85 -13.18 9.92
CA PRO A 123 -12.84 -12.23 9.37
C PRO A 123 -12.89 -10.89 10.13
N HIS A 124 -12.04 -10.68 11.15
CA HIS A 124 -12.07 -9.54 12.08
C HIS A 124 -10.69 -8.93 12.34
#